data_AF-A0A2R6GGZ6-F1
#
_entry.id   AF-A0A2R6GGZ6-F1
#
_cell.length_a   1.000
_cell.length_b   1.000
_cell.length_c   1.000
_cell.angle_alpha   90.00
_cell.angle_beta   90.00
_cell.angle_gamma   90.00
#
_symmetry.space_group_name_H-M   'P 1'
#
loop_
_entity.id
_entity.type
_entity.pdbx_description
1 polymer ?
#
loop_
_entity_poly.entity_id
_entity_poly.type
_entity_poly.pdbx_seq_one_letter_code
_entity_poly.pdbx_strand_id
1 'polypeptide(L)'
;MSETMDRESLPAGRTAAITAVVALVTGATGRVVPLPGLPSLDLAAGLAVPLALLFGVAGALAVAAGVVLGAAATFSLSWLTALDAAAYAALAYVGYRLWGVLPAVATGEDPTLRSREQWVEFAAVTLLAGVTGVAVLAWGTLVLWGGFFHAAVLRELAVVLLSTMVVGPAVIHPATARLDALADYRDRTPLARGTGAFRGCVVVPVAWILAGSVVSLVLGLAQLVGTQTFVRHGYGDLVVLFDPAVVGAGGRRILVVAGAATLALVAATYAPTDREPSTEQSTPTPRDA
;
A
#
# COMPACT_ATOMS: atom_id res chain seq x y z
N MET A 1 3.53 -17.28 -42.28
CA MET A 1 4.61 -16.57 -41.55
C MET A 1 4.18 -15.12 -41.30
N SER A 2 3.12 -14.92 -40.51
CA SER A 2 2.56 -13.60 -40.16
C SER A 2 1.52 -13.77 -39.05
N GLU A 3 1.91 -14.30 -37.88
CA GLU A 3 0.97 -14.56 -36.78
C GLU A 3 1.60 -14.30 -35.39
N THR A 4 2.66 -13.50 -35.34
CA THR A 4 3.41 -13.20 -34.10
C THR A 4 3.33 -11.74 -33.67
N MET A 5 2.59 -10.87 -34.37
CA MET A 5 2.62 -9.42 -34.09
C MET A 5 1.43 -8.84 -33.30
N ASP A 6 0.43 -9.63 -32.91
CA ASP A 6 -0.81 -9.09 -32.30
C ASP A 6 -0.97 -9.32 -30.79
N ARG A 7 0.00 -9.97 -30.11
CA ARG A 7 -0.13 -10.26 -28.66
C ARG A 7 0.40 -9.17 -27.73
N GLU A 8 1.25 -8.26 -28.19
CA GLU A 8 1.83 -7.20 -27.34
C GLU A 8 0.96 -5.94 -27.18
N SER A 9 -0.08 -5.75 -28.01
CA SER A 9 -0.93 -4.54 -27.97
C SER A 9 -2.08 -4.61 -26.96
N LEU A 10 -2.46 -5.81 -26.53
CA LEU A 10 -3.52 -6.08 -25.55
C LEU A 10 -3.25 -5.54 -24.12
N PRO A 11 -2.04 -5.62 -23.54
CA PRO A 11 -1.78 -5.09 -22.19
C PRO A 11 -1.85 -3.56 -22.12
N ALA A 12 -1.45 -2.84 -23.16
CA ALA A 12 -1.48 -1.38 -23.18
C ALA A 12 -2.92 -0.81 -23.20
N GLY A 13 -3.79 -1.38 -24.04
CA GLY A 13 -5.20 -0.98 -24.12
C GLY A 13 -5.98 -1.21 -22.81
N ARG A 14 -5.71 -2.32 -22.11
CA ARG A 14 -6.34 -2.63 -20.81
C ARG A 14 -5.88 -1.66 -19.72
N THR A 15 -4.57 -1.40 -19.65
CA THR A 15 -4.01 -0.45 -18.68
C THR A 15 -4.60 0.95 -18.90
N ALA A 16 -4.73 1.39 -20.16
CA ALA A 16 -5.35 2.66 -20.50
C ALA A 16 -6.84 2.73 -20.11
N ALA A 17 -7.62 1.67 -20.36
CA ALA A 17 -9.02 1.61 -19.98
C ALA A 17 -9.22 1.65 -18.46
N ILE A 18 -8.43 0.88 -17.69
CA ILE A 18 -8.49 0.88 -16.22
C ILE A 18 -8.10 2.27 -15.70
N THR A 19 -7.02 2.85 -16.24
CA THR A 19 -6.55 4.19 -15.88
C THR A 19 -7.65 5.23 -16.12
N ALA A 20 -8.33 5.17 -17.26
CA ALA A 20 -9.42 6.08 -17.59
C ALA A 20 -10.62 5.92 -16.63
N VAL A 21 -11.00 4.69 -16.27
CA VAL A 21 -12.06 4.44 -15.29
C VAL A 21 -11.69 5.01 -13.92
N VAL A 22 -10.47 4.74 -13.43
CA VAL A 22 -10.03 5.27 -12.13
C VAL A 22 -9.96 6.79 -12.17
N ALA A 23 -9.45 7.38 -13.26
CA ALA A 23 -9.40 8.83 -13.42
C ALA A 23 -10.80 9.46 -13.40
N LEU A 24 -11.76 8.84 -14.10
CA LEU A 24 -13.14 9.30 -14.15
C LEU A 24 -13.82 9.20 -12.78
N VAL A 25 -13.66 8.07 -12.08
CA VAL A 25 -14.21 7.87 -10.74
C VAL A 25 -13.60 8.87 -9.75
N THR A 26 -12.27 9.03 -9.78
CA THR A 26 -11.57 9.95 -8.86
C THR A 26 -11.95 11.40 -9.14
N GLY A 27 -12.00 11.81 -10.41
CA GLY A 27 -12.36 13.17 -10.81
C GLY A 27 -13.82 13.53 -10.58
N ALA A 28 -14.75 12.57 -10.73
CA ALA A 28 -16.19 12.81 -10.58
C ALA A 28 -16.69 12.68 -9.13
N THR A 29 -16.05 11.84 -8.31
CA THR A 29 -16.67 11.36 -7.05
C THR A 29 -15.69 11.24 -5.88
N GLY A 30 -14.54 11.92 -5.94
CA GLY A 30 -13.35 11.75 -5.10
C GLY A 30 -13.55 11.26 -3.65
N ARG A 31 -14.62 11.67 -2.96
CA ARG A 31 -15.11 11.03 -1.73
C ARG A 31 -16.64 10.93 -1.73
N VAL A 32 -17.17 9.71 -1.64
CA VAL A 32 -18.62 9.45 -1.54
C VAL A 32 -18.98 9.23 -0.08
N VAL A 33 -19.92 9.99 0.46
CA VAL A 33 -20.45 9.75 1.81
C VAL A 33 -21.63 8.78 1.69
N PRO A 34 -21.50 7.50 2.08
CA PRO A 34 -22.56 6.51 1.89
C PRO A 34 -23.75 6.79 2.80
N LEU A 35 -23.51 7.30 4.01
CA LEU A 35 -24.52 7.67 5.01
C LEU A 35 -24.04 8.89 5.82
N PRO A 36 -24.94 9.82 6.19
CA PRO A 36 -24.60 10.92 7.09
C PRO A 36 -24.04 10.39 8.41
N GLY A 37 -22.83 10.82 8.78
CA GLY A 37 -22.14 10.40 10.01
C GLY A 37 -21.16 9.23 9.86
N LEU A 38 -21.08 8.59 8.69
CA LEU A 38 -20.01 7.63 8.38
C LEU A 38 -18.80 8.32 7.72
N PRO A 39 -17.59 7.76 7.88
CA PRO A 39 -16.43 8.22 7.12
C PRO A 39 -16.72 8.11 5.62
N SER A 40 -16.28 9.11 4.87
CA SER A 40 -16.41 9.12 3.42
C SER A 40 -15.62 7.98 2.79
N LEU A 41 -16.22 7.29 1.83
CA LEU A 41 -15.55 6.31 0.99
C LEU A 41 -14.68 7.02 -0.03
N ASP A 42 -13.39 6.71 -0.01
CA ASP A 42 -12.47 7.02 -1.09
C ASP A 42 -12.51 5.87 -2.12
N LEU A 43 -13.07 6.12 -3.29
CA LEU A 43 -13.21 5.09 -4.32
C LEU A 43 -11.87 4.70 -4.95
N ALA A 44 -10.89 5.60 -5.00
CA ALA A 44 -9.57 5.28 -5.53
C ALA A 44 -8.86 4.28 -4.60
N ALA A 45 -8.91 4.53 -3.29
CA ALA A 45 -8.45 3.56 -2.29
C ALA A 45 -9.22 2.23 -2.39
N GLY A 46 -10.54 2.31 -2.58
CA GLY A 46 -11.41 1.14 -2.71
C GLY A 46 -11.10 0.26 -3.92
N LEU A 47 -10.65 0.86 -5.02
CA LEU A 47 -10.31 0.19 -6.27
C LEU A 47 -8.87 -0.36 -6.32
N ALA A 48 -7.98 0.13 -5.45
CA ALA A 48 -6.56 -0.23 -5.48
C ALA A 48 -6.30 -1.74 -5.42
N VAL A 49 -6.73 -2.41 -4.35
CA VAL A 49 -6.55 -3.86 -4.18
C VAL A 49 -7.34 -4.67 -5.22
N PRO A 50 -8.64 -4.40 -5.47
CA PRO A 50 -9.43 -5.15 -6.46
C PRO A 50 -8.85 -5.13 -7.86
N LEU A 51 -8.44 -3.96 -8.36
CA LEU A 51 -7.88 -3.85 -9.70
C LEU A 51 -6.50 -4.51 -9.78
N ALA A 52 -5.69 -4.41 -8.73
CA ALA A 52 -4.41 -5.10 -8.68
C ALA A 52 -4.56 -6.62 -8.59
N LEU A 53 -5.60 -7.10 -7.89
CA LEU A 53 -5.91 -8.51 -7.88
C LEU A 53 -6.26 -8.97 -9.29
N LEU A 54 -7.21 -8.31 -9.96
CA LEU A 54 -7.72 -8.68 -11.28
C LEU A 54 -6.71 -8.51 -12.43
N PHE A 55 -5.83 -7.49 -12.36
CA PHE A 55 -4.97 -7.07 -13.47
C PHE A 55 -3.48 -7.01 -13.11
N GLY A 56 -3.09 -7.51 -11.94
CA GLY A 56 -1.71 -7.55 -11.48
C GLY A 56 -1.07 -6.16 -11.33
N VAL A 57 0.20 -6.06 -11.70
CA VAL A 57 0.99 -4.82 -11.63
C VAL A 57 0.39 -3.72 -12.51
N ALA A 58 -0.17 -4.07 -13.66
CA ALA A 58 -0.85 -3.12 -14.55
C ALA A 58 -2.05 -2.46 -13.84
N GLY A 59 -2.83 -3.22 -13.07
CA GLY A 59 -3.90 -2.69 -12.24
C GLY A 59 -3.39 -1.71 -11.18
N ALA A 60 -2.28 -2.04 -10.51
CA ALA A 60 -1.68 -1.15 -9.51
C ALA A 60 -1.18 0.18 -10.10
N LEU A 61 -0.49 0.12 -11.26
CA LEU A 61 -0.03 1.32 -11.96
C LEU A 61 -1.19 2.14 -12.52
N ALA A 62 -2.23 1.49 -13.03
CA ALA A 62 -3.41 2.17 -13.56
C ALA A 62 -4.18 2.93 -12.46
N VAL A 63 -4.23 2.39 -11.24
CA VAL A 63 -4.82 3.10 -10.09
C VAL A 63 -4.02 4.36 -9.76
N ALA A 64 -2.70 4.25 -9.67
CA ALA A 64 -1.83 5.38 -9.38
C ALA A 64 -1.92 6.47 -10.47
N ALA A 65 -1.87 6.07 -11.74
CA ALA A 65 -2.04 6.99 -12.88
C ALA A 65 -3.43 7.63 -12.87
N GLY A 66 -4.48 6.86 -12.57
CA GLY A 66 -5.84 7.34 -12.48
C GLY A 66 -6.02 8.40 -11.39
N VAL A 67 -5.35 8.26 -10.25
CA VAL A 67 -5.36 9.26 -9.17
C VAL A 67 -4.74 10.58 -9.63
N VAL A 68 -3.58 10.51 -10.30
CA VAL A 68 -2.90 11.71 -10.85
C VAL A 68 -3.76 12.37 -11.92
N LEU A 69 -4.33 11.59 -12.84
CA LEU A 69 -5.18 12.12 -13.92
C LEU A 69 -6.51 12.69 -13.39
N GLY A 70 -7.11 12.07 -12.38
CA GLY A 70 -8.32 12.59 -11.72
C GLY A 70 -8.05 13.93 -11.03
N ALA A 71 -6.89 14.07 -10.38
CA ALA A 71 -6.47 15.34 -9.80
C ALA A 71 -6.15 16.40 -10.88
N ALA A 72 -5.52 15.99 -11.99
CA ALA A 72 -5.28 16.88 -13.14
C ALA A 72 -6.59 17.39 -13.75
N ALA A 73 -7.57 16.50 -13.93
CA ALA A 73 -8.88 16.84 -14.49
C ALA A 73 -9.68 17.81 -13.62
N THR A 74 -9.43 17.81 -12.30
CA THR A 74 -10.08 18.72 -11.34
C THR A 74 -9.20 19.92 -10.97
N PHE A 75 -8.06 20.12 -11.65
CA PHE A 75 -7.08 21.17 -11.37
C PHE A 75 -6.59 21.18 -9.90
N SER A 76 -6.53 20.01 -9.26
CA SER A 76 -6.16 19.82 -7.85
C SER A 76 -4.77 19.18 -7.67
N LEU A 77 -3.93 19.20 -8.71
CA LEU A 77 -2.57 18.66 -8.66
C LEU A 77 -1.74 19.34 -7.57
N SER A 78 -1.25 18.53 -6.64
CA SER A 78 -0.35 18.97 -5.56
C SER A 78 0.63 17.86 -5.19
N TRP A 79 1.57 18.13 -4.30
CA TRP A 79 2.46 17.08 -3.76
C TRP A 79 1.71 15.98 -3.00
N LEU A 80 0.50 16.27 -2.50
CA LEU A 80 -0.34 15.25 -1.90
C LEU A 80 -0.83 14.25 -2.94
N THR A 81 -1.16 14.71 -4.15
CA THR A 81 -1.56 13.82 -5.24
C THR A 81 -0.48 12.79 -5.57
N ALA A 82 0.79 13.21 -5.58
CA ALA A 82 1.91 12.30 -5.81
C ALA A 82 2.05 11.26 -4.67
N LEU A 83 1.82 11.68 -3.43
CA LEU A 83 1.81 10.78 -2.26
C LEU A 83 0.62 9.82 -2.27
N ASP A 84 -0.57 10.29 -2.63
CA ASP A 84 -1.77 9.46 -2.78
C ASP A 84 -1.56 8.40 -3.86
N ALA A 85 -1.04 8.81 -5.03
CA ALA A 85 -0.71 7.89 -6.10
C ALA A 85 0.34 6.84 -5.66
N ALA A 86 1.41 7.26 -4.97
CA ALA A 86 2.43 6.35 -4.46
C ALA A 86 1.89 5.39 -3.40
N ALA A 87 1.04 5.88 -2.49
CA ALA A 87 0.41 5.07 -1.45
C ALA A 87 -0.56 4.05 -2.04
N TYR A 88 -1.40 4.45 -3.00
CA TYR A 88 -2.33 3.55 -3.66
C TYR A 88 -1.62 2.56 -4.58
N ALA A 89 -0.51 2.94 -5.23
CA ALA A 89 0.37 2.00 -5.92
C ALA A 89 0.93 0.95 -4.96
N ALA A 90 1.45 1.37 -3.81
CA ALA A 90 2.01 0.47 -2.80
C ALA A 90 0.93 -0.46 -2.21
N LEU A 91 -0.23 0.08 -1.86
CA LEU A 91 -1.42 -0.65 -1.42
C LEU A 91 -1.82 -1.72 -2.45
N ALA A 92 -2.02 -1.31 -3.70
CA ALA A 92 -2.41 -2.17 -4.80
C ALA A 92 -1.37 -3.29 -5.02
N TYR A 93 -0.10 -2.92 -5.12
CA TYR A 93 1.00 -3.86 -5.36
C TYR A 93 1.15 -4.88 -4.23
N VAL A 94 1.16 -4.43 -2.97
CA VAL A 94 1.26 -5.33 -1.82
C VAL A 94 0.04 -6.25 -1.75
N GLY A 95 -1.16 -5.72 -2.00
CA GLY A 95 -2.38 -6.52 -2.04
C GLY A 95 -2.31 -7.63 -3.08
N TYR A 96 -1.85 -7.30 -4.29
CA TYR A 96 -1.58 -8.27 -5.36
C TYR A 96 -0.59 -9.35 -4.93
N ARG A 97 0.55 -8.96 -4.34
CA ARG A 97 1.64 -9.89 -4.00
C ARG A 97 1.36 -10.76 -2.77
N LEU A 98 0.45 -10.34 -1.88
CA LEU A 98 0.07 -11.07 -0.67
C LEU A 98 -1.07 -12.07 -0.86
N TRP A 99 -1.85 -11.95 -1.94
CA TRP A 99 -2.91 -12.90 -2.23
C TRP A 99 -2.35 -14.31 -2.44
N GLY A 100 -2.97 -15.32 -1.82
CA GLY A 100 -2.53 -16.71 -1.84
C GLY A 100 -1.36 -17.02 -0.90
N VAL A 101 -0.84 -16.03 -0.15
CA VAL A 101 0.38 -16.20 0.66
C VAL A 101 0.10 -16.44 2.13
N LEU A 102 -1.04 -16.04 2.68
CA LEU A 102 -1.25 -16.02 4.14
C LEU A 102 -1.64 -17.41 4.71
N PRO A 103 -0.80 -18.11 5.48
CA PRO A 103 -0.96 -19.55 5.78
C PRO A 103 -2.28 -19.98 6.43
N ALA A 104 -2.90 -19.12 7.23
CA ALA A 104 -4.13 -19.44 7.94
C ALA A 104 -5.40 -19.27 7.07
N VAL A 105 -5.28 -18.56 5.94
CA VAL A 105 -6.43 -18.10 5.13
C VAL A 105 -6.19 -18.24 3.63
N ALA A 106 -4.99 -18.64 3.21
CA ALA A 106 -4.59 -18.74 1.82
C ALA A 106 -5.40 -19.82 1.13
N THR A 107 -6.19 -19.38 0.17
CA THR A 107 -6.96 -20.27 -0.70
C THR A 107 -6.09 -20.80 -1.83
N GLY A 108 -5.10 -20.01 -2.28
CA GLY A 108 -4.31 -20.32 -3.47
C GLY A 108 -5.12 -20.26 -4.77
N GLU A 109 -6.39 -19.83 -4.66
CA GLU A 109 -7.34 -19.73 -5.74
C GLU A 109 -7.43 -18.29 -6.27
N ASP A 110 -8.07 -18.13 -7.41
CA ASP A 110 -8.44 -16.82 -7.92
C ASP A 110 -9.51 -16.18 -6.99
N PRO A 111 -9.46 -14.86 -6.75
CA PRO A 111 -10.36 -14.12 -5.89
C PRO A 111 -11.69 -13.99 -6.62
N THR A 112 -12.53 -14.99 -6.44
CA THR A 112 -13.92 -14.94 -6.87
C THR A 112 -14.81 -14.37 -5.79
N LEU A 113 -14.30 -14.30 -4.55
CA LEU A 113 -14.99 -13.96 -3.29
C LEU A 113 -16.26 -14.81 -3.06
N ARG A 114 -16.29 -16.05 -3.59
CA ARG A 114 -17.45 -16.94 -3.46
C ARG A 114 -17.48 -17.75 -2.18
N SER A 115 -16.32 -17.96 -1.55
CA SER A 115 -16.19 -18.74 -0.32
C SER A 115 -15.86 -17.84 0.87
N ARG A 116 -16.21 -18.31 2.08
CA ARG A 116 -15.92 -17.59 3.32
C ARG A 116 -14.40 -17.41 3.49
N GLU A 117 -13.62 -18.40 3.10
CA GLU A 117 -12.17 -18.41 3.16
C GLU A 117 -11.59 -17.28 2.30
N GLN A 118 -12.09 -17.09 1.08
CA GLN A 118 -11.67 -15.99 0.20
C GLN A 118 -12.04 -14.61 0.76
N TRP A 119 -13.18 -14.48 1.46
CA TRP A 119 -13.53 -13.25 2.16
C TRP A 119 -12.59 -12.92 3.31
N VAL A 120 -12.22 -13.92 4.10
CA VAL A 120 -11.27 -13.74 5.21
C VAL A 120 -9.88 -13.41 4.65
N GLU A 121 -9.45 -14.08 3.58
CA GLU A 121 -8.20 -13.77 2.88
C GLU A 121 -8.20 -12.33 2.34
N PHE A 122 -9.29 -11.92 1.68
CA PHE A 122 -9.45 -10.57 1.16
C PHE A 122 -9.38 -9.51 2.26
N ALA A 123 -10.03 -9.74 3.40
CA ALA A 123 -9.94 -8.85 4.56
C ALA A 123 -8.51 -8.76 5.10
N ALA A 124 -7.82 -9.90 5.24
CA ALA A 124 -6.45 -9.94 5.75
C ALA A 124 -5.45 -9.27 4.78
N VAL A 125 -5.55 -9.54 3.49
CA VAL A 125 -4.72 -8.93 2.44
C VAL A 125 -4.96 -7.42 2.41
N THR A 126 -6.22 -6.98 2.44
CA THR A 126 -6.57 -5.55 2.45
C THR A 126 -6.04 -4.85 3.69
N LEU A 127 -6.08 -5.50 4.86
CA LEU A 127 -5.51 -4.93 6.08
C LEU A 127 -3.99 -4.75 5.99
N LEU A 128 -3.26 -5.78 5.57
CA LEU A 128 -1.80 -5.73 5.50
C LEU A 128 -1.31 -4.78 4.39
N ALA A 129 -1.96 -4.81 3.25
CA ALA A 129 -1.70 -3.87 2.16
C ALA A 129 -2.09 -2.44 2.56
N GLY A 130 -3.22 -2.29 3.27
CA GLY A 130 -3.71 -1.06 3.88
C GLY A 130 -2.69 -0.42 4.80
N VAL A 131 -2.12 -1.19 5.72
CA VAL A 131 -1.01 -0.75 6.59
C VAL A 131 0.15 -0.20 5.77
N THR A 132 0.51 -0.85 4.66
CA THR A 132 1.63 -0.37 3.83
C THR A 132 1.31 0.93 3.11
N GLY A 133 0.15 1.04 2.46
CA GLY A 133 -0.26 2.29 1.81
C GLY A 133 -0.43 3.43 2.81
N VAL A 134 -1.06 3.16 3.95
CA VAL A 134 -1.30 4.15 5.01
C VAL A 134 0.00 4.59 5.68
N ALA A 135 1.00 3.72 5.80
CA ALA A 135 2.33 4.12 6.28
C ALA A 135 2.94 5.22 5.40
N VAL A 136 2.78 5.11 4.06
CA VAL A 136 3.23 6.12 3.10
C VAL A 136 2.43 7.41 3.26
N LEU A 137 1.10 7.33 3.34
CA LEU A 137 0.22 8.50 3.50
C LEU A 137 0.47 9.23 4.81
N ALA A 138 0.54 8.51 5.93
CA ALA A 138 0.74 9.10 7.24
C ALA A 138 2.11 9.76 7.34
N TRP A 139 3.15 9.15 6.75
CA TRP A 139 4.46 9.78 6.62
C TRP A 139 4.40 11.05 5.76
N GLY A 140 3.79 10.99 4.58
CA GLY A 140 3.69 12.14 3.68
C GLY A 140 2.89 13.30 4.28
N THR A 141 1.79 13.00 4.98
CA THR A 141 0.98 13.98 5.74
C THR A 141 1.81 14.65 6.81
N LEU A 142 2.61 13.86 7.55
CA LEU A 142 3.50 14.38 8.58
C LEU A 142 4.56 15.32 8.00
N VAL A 143 5.14 14.98 6.84
CA VAL A 143 6.13 15.80 6.13
C VAL A 143 5.54 17.14 5.70
N LEU A 144 4.36 17.11 5.08
CA LEU A 144 3.83 18.28 4.37
C LEU A 144 3.00 19.21 5.27
N TRP A 145 2.18 18.67 6.18
CA TRP A 145 1.18 19.46 6.91
C TRP A 145 1.55 19.61 8.39
N GLY A 146 2.36 18.69 8.92
CA GLY A 146 2.51 18.54 10.37
C GLY A 146 1.22 18.03 11.01
N GLY A 147 1.35 17.24 12.08
CA GLY A 147 0.20 16.67 12.76
C GLY A 147 0.57 15.41 13.52
N PHE A 148 -0.43 14.75 14.08
CA PHE A 148 -0.26 13.50 14.80
C PHE A 148 -0.30 12.31 13.84
N PHE A 149 0.84 11.66 13.65
CA PHE A 149 0.98 10.49 12.79
C PHE A 149 -0.06 9.41 13.13
N HIS A 150 -0.30 9.13 14.42
CA HIS A 150 -1.27 8.11 14.83
C HIS A 150 -2.71 8.45 14.37
N ALA A 151 -3.10 9.72 14.41
CA ALA A 151 -4.43 10.16 13.99
C ALA A 151 -4.60 10.01 12.47
N ALA A 152 -3.56 10.34 11.69
CA ALA A 152 -3.53 10.11 10.25
C ALA A 152 -3.65 8.61 9.94
N VAL A 153 -2.88 7.75 10.62
CA VAL A 153 -2.98 6.29 10.45
C VAL A 153 -4.39 5.79 10.73
N LEU A 154 -4.99 6.12 11.88
CA LEU A 154 -6.31 5.63 12.24
C LEU A 154 -7.38 6.06 11.24
N ARG A 155 -7.33 7.33 10.81
CA ARG A 155 -8.28 7.86 9.82
C ARG A 155 -8.12 7.18 8.47
N GLU A 156 -6.92 7.18 7.91
CA GLU A 156 -6.69 6.66 6.56
C GLU A 156 -6.86 5.14 6.51
N LEU A 157 -6.45 4.40 7.55
CA LEU A 157 -6.66 2.95 7.60
C LEU A 157 -8.15 2.61 7.64
N ALA A 158 -8.95 3.33 8.41
CA ALA A 158 -10.39 3.13 8.43
C ALA A 158 -11.03 3.40 7.05
N VAL A 159 -10.62 4.49 6.38
CA VAL A 159 -11.10 4.84 5.04
C VAL A 159 -10.70 3.77 4.03
N VAL A 160 -9.43 3.37 3.97
CA VAL A 160 -8.94 2.34 3.04
C VAL A 160 -9.67 1.02 3.27
N LEU A 161 -9.74 0.55 4.52
CA LEU A 161 -10.42 -0.71 4.85
C LEU A 161 -11.89 -0.67 4.43
N LEU A 162 -12.62 0.38 4.81
CA LEU A 162 -14.04 0.49 4.50
C LEU A 162 -14.27 0.60 2.98
N SER A 163 -13.51 1.47 2.31
CA SER A 163 -13.56 1.63 0.86
C SER A 163 -13.30 0.32 0.13
N THR A 164 -12.24 -0.39 0.47
CA THR A 164 -11.86 -1.62 -0.23
C THR A 164 -12.82 -2.76 0.10
N MET A 165 -13.33 -2.86 1.33
CA MET A 165 -14.32 -3.87 1.70
C MET A 165 -15.69 -3.64 1.03
N VAL A 166 -16.05 -2.39 0.73
CA VAL A 166 -17.31 -2.07 0.01
C VAL A 166 -17.13 -2.19 -1.51
N VAL A 167 -16.08 -1.58 -2.06
CA VAL A 167 -15.84 -1.52 -3.51
C VAL A 167 -15.33 -2.85 -4.05
N GLY A 168 -14.48 -3.56 -3.30
CA GLY A 168 -13.85 -4.78 -3.77
C GLY A 168 -14.81 -5.87 -4.21
N PRO A 169 -15.80 -6.24 -3.40
CA PRO A 169 -16.81 -7.22 -3.80
C PRO A 169 -17.62 -6.77 -5.01
N ALA A 170 -17.99 -5.49 -5.06
CA ALA A 170 -18.74 -4.91 -6.16
C ALA A 170 -17.97 -4.92 -7.49
N VAL A 171 -16.63 -4.98 -7.45
CA VAL A 171 -15.77 -5.05 -8.64
C VAL A 171 -15.37 -6.48 -8.96
N ILE A 172 -14.91 -7.25 -7.97
CA ILE A 172 -14.34 -8.58 -8.13
C ILE A 172 -15.41 -9.61 -8.55
N HIS A 173 -16.58 -9.61 -7.93
CA HIS A 173 -17.65 -10.57 -8.29
C HIS A 173 -18.09 -10.46 -9.76
N PRO A 174 -18.49 -9.28 -10.27
CA PRO A 174 -18.92 -9.18 -11.66
C PRO A 174 -17.75 -9.33 -12.65
N ALA A 175 -16.54 -8.91 -12.26
CA ALA A 175 -15.35 -9.12 -13.07
C ALA A 175 -15.10 -10.61 -13.27
N THR A 176 -14.96 -11.38 -12.19
CA THR A 176 -14.70 -12.83 -12.28
C THR A 176 -15.83 -13.61 -12.94
N ALA A 177 -17.08 -13.15 -12.87
CA ALA A 177 -18.20 -13.81 -13.57
C ALA A 177 -18.27 -13.53 -15.09
N ARG A 178 -17.66 -12.43 -15.57
CA ARG A 178 -17.77 -12.00 -16.98
C ARG A 178 -16.44 -12.07 -17.73
N LEU A 179 -15.33 -12.12 -17.00
CA LEU A 179 -13.98 -11.95 -17.52
C LEU A 179 -13.16 -13.24 -17.40
N ASP A 180 -13.80 -14.42 -17.47
CA ASP A 180 -13.14 -15.75 -17.48
C ASP A 180 -11.98 -15.85 -18.51
N ALA A 181 -11.91 -14.95 -19.50
CA ALA A 181 -10.86 -14.85 -20.51
C ALA A 181 -9.89 -13.64 -20.37
N LEU A 182 -10.15 -12.68 -19.48
CA LEU A 182 -9.42 -11.39 -19.42
C LEU A 182 -8.59 -11.20 -18.15
N ALA A 183 -8.87 -11.94 -17.08
CA ALA A 183 -8.00 -12.03 -15.92
C ALA A 183 -6.80 -12.92 -16.29
N ASP A 184 -5.80 -12.36 -16.98
CA ASP A 184 -4.52 -13.05 -17.17
C ASP A 184 -3.77 -13.05 -15.83
N TYR A 185 -4.26 -13.94 -14.96
CA TYR A 185 -3.84 -14.13 -13.58
C TYR A 185 -2.50 -14.87 -13.47
N ARG A 186 -1.97 -15.32 -14.61
CA ARG A 186 -0.89 -16.32 -14.71
C ARG A 186 0.49 -15.77 -14.38
N ASP A 187 0.65 -14.45 -14.34
CA ASP A 187 1.95 -13.81 -14.07
C ASP A 187 2.13 -13.42 -12.58
N ARG A 188 1.53 -14.22 -11.69
CA ARG A 188 1.67 -14.07 -10.25
C ARG A 188 2.93 -14.72 -9.74
N THR A 189 3.84 -13.88 -9.30
CA THR A 189 4.92 -14.26 -8.38
C THR A 189 4.51 -13.89 -6.95
N PRO A 190 3.76 -14.74 -6.22
CA PRO A 190 3.43 -14.48 -4.83
C PRO A 190 4.70 -14.18 -4.02
N LEU A 191 4.59 -13.33 -3.00
CA LEU A 191 5.71 -13.06 -2.10
C LEU A 191 6.08 -14.35 -1.37
N ALA A 192 7.24 -14.92 -1.69
CA ALA A 192 7.75 -16.07 -0.97
C ALA A 192 7.95 -15.70 0.51
N ARG A 193 7.39 -16.52 1.40
CA ARG A 193 7.46 -16.29 2.85
C ARG A 193 8.92 -16.33 3.32
N GLY A 194 9.22 -15.56 4.36
CA GLY A 194 10.56 -15.54 4.96
C GLY A 194 11.62 -14.81 4.12
N THR A 195 11.29 -14.38 2.89
CA THR A 195 12.18 -13.56 2.08
C THR A 195 12.28 -12.13 2.60
N GLY A 196 13.37 -11.45 2.22
CA GLY A 196 13.53 -10.01 2.47
C GLY A 196 12.35 -9.20 1.93
N ALA A 197 11.84 -9.55 0.75
CA ALA A 197 10.68 -8.90 0.15
C ALA A 197 9.44 -8.98 1.05
N PHE A 198 9.07 -10.16 1.57
CA PHE A 198 7.91 -10.27 2.47
C PHE A 198 8.09 -9.43 3.74
N ARG A 199 9.28 -9.44 4.33
CA ARG A 199 9.60 -8.64 5.53
C ARG A 199 9.51 -7.14 5.24
N GLY A 200 10.04 -6.69 4.10
CA GLY A 200 9.96 -5.30 3.66
C GLY A 200 8.54 -4.85 3.35
N CYS A 201 7.71 -5.70 2.75
CA CYS A 201 6.33 -5.35 2.38
C CYS A 201 5.38 -5.32 3.56
N VAL A 202 5.62 -6.14 4.60
CA VAL A 202 4.64 -6.34 5.68
C VAL A 202 5.21 -5.96 7.03
N VAL A 203 6.31 -6.59 7.42
CA VAL A 203 6.85 -6.46 8.78
C VAL A 203 7.35 -5.04 9.04
N VAL A 204 8.08 -4.47 8.08
CA VAL A 204 8.65 -3.11 8.20
C VAL A 204 7.54 -2.04 8.28
N PRO A 205 6.53 -1.99 7.40
CA PRO A 205 5.41 -1.06 7.53
C PRO A 205 4.60 -1.22 8.82
N VAL A 206 4.33 -2.46 9.25
CA VAL A 206 3.61 -2.73 10.50
C VAL A 206 4.41 -2.20 11.69
N ALA A 207 5.70 -2.55 11.78
CA ALA A 207 6.57 -2.06 12.85
C ALA A 207 6.66 -0.53 12.84
N TRP A 208 6.75 0.08 11.66
CA TRP A 208 6.77 1.53 11.51
C TRP A 208 5.48 2.19 11.97
N ILE A 209 4.31 1.67 11.58
CA ILE A 209 3.04 2.21 12.06
C ILE A 209 2.94 2.12 13.57
N LEU A 210 3.32 0.99 14.16
CA LEU A 210 3.27 0.80 15.61
C LEU A 210 4.22 1.77 16.32
N ALA A 211 5.50 1.77 15.95
CA ALA A 211 6.50 2.65 16.57
C ALA A 211 6.17 4.14 16.37
N GLY A 212 5.83 4.53 15.13
CA GLY A 212 5.45 5.89 14.79
C GLY A 212 4.18 6.35 15.52
N SER A 213 3.20 5.47 15.71
CA SER A 213 1.98 5.77 16.45
C SER A 213 2.25 5.95 17.94
N VAL A 214 3.05 5.07 18.55
CA VAL A 214 3.47 5.18 19.96
C VAL A 214 4.21 6.50 20.19
N VAL A 215 5.22 6.79 19.38
CA VAL A 215 5.97 8.06 19.47
C VAL A 215 5.04 9.26 19.29
N SER A 216 4.16 9.22 18.29
CA SER A 216 3.21 10.30 18.05
C SER A 216 2.21 10.51 19.19
N LEU A 217 1.77 9.44 19.85
CA LEU A 217 0.85 9.51 20.98
C LEU A 217 1.54 10.07 22.23
N VAL A 218 2.75 9.61 22.51
CA VAL A 218 3.58 10.15 23.61
C VAL A 218 3.84 11.64 23.39
N LEU A 219 4.20 12.05 22.17
CA LEU A 219 4.38 13.46 21.81
C LEU A 219 3.10 14.27 22.01
N GLY A 220 1.94 13.74 21.59
CA GLY A 220 0.65 14.41 21.78
C GLY A 220 0.26 14.55 23.25
N LEU A 221 0.48 13.52 24.06
CA LEU A 221 0.25 13.56 25.50
C LEU A 221 1.18 14.55 26.20
N ALA A 222 2.46 14.59 25.82
CA ALA A 222 3.43 15.53 26.37
C ALA A 222 3.04 16.99 26.09
N GLN A 223 2.53 17.27 24.89
CA GLN A 223 2.02 18.59 24.52
C GLN A 223 0.76 18.98 25.32
N LEU A 224 -0.14 18.02 25.57
CA LEU A 224 -1.40 18.28 26.26
C LEU A 224 -1.25 18.46 27.78
N VAL A 225 -0.37 17.68 28.41
CA VAL A 225 -0.17 17.66 29.86
C VAL A 225 0.83 18.73 30.32
N GLY A 226 1.65 19.25 29.40
CA GLY A 226 2.68 20.24 29.66
C GLY A 226 3.95 19.63 30.27
N THR A 227 5.11 20.12 29.83
CA THR A 227 6.44 19.60 30.21
C THR A 227 6.72 19.66 31.72
N GLN A 228 6.20 20.68 32.40
CA GLN A 228 6.34 20.87 33.85
C GLN A 228 5.76 19.70 34.67
N THR A 229 4.67 19.09 34.18
CA THR A 229 4.02 17.97 34.87
C THR A 229 4.88 16.71 34.79
N PHE A 230 5.55 16.46 33.66
CA PHE A 230 6.47 15.33 33.51
C PHE A 230 7.71 15.48 34.39
N VAL A 231 8.29 16.68 34.45
CA VAL A 231 9.42 16.98 35.34
C VAL A 231 9.04 16.73 36.80
N ARG A 232 7.85 17.17 37.23
CA ARG A 232 7.35 16.94 38.60
C ARG A 232 7.21 15.46 38.97
N HIS A 233 6.96 14.59 38.00
CA HIS A 233 6.82 13.14 38.23
C HIS A 233 8.14 12.37 38.01
N GLY A 234 9.27 13.05 37.87
CA GLY A 234 10.59 12.41 37.73
C GLY A 234 10.90 11.93 36.30
N TYR A 235 10.08 12.27 35.31
CA TYR A 235 10.31 11.95 33.90
C TYR A 235 11.07 13.05 33.16
N GLY A 236 11.88 13.85 33.87
CA GLY A 236 12.61 15.00 33.31
C GLY A 236 13.53 14.62 32.15
N ASP A 237 14.15 13.45 32.19
CA ASP A 237 15.05 12.97 31.13
C ASP A 237 14.30 12.63 29.83
N LEU A 238 13.06 12.13 29.94
CA LEU A 238 12.17 11.97 28.79
C LEU A 238 11.79 13.33 28.21
N VAL A 239 11.60 14.35 29.05
CA VAL A 239 11.29 15.71 28.59
C VAL A 239 12.44 16.30 27.76
N VAL A 240 13.70 15.97 28.02
CA VAL A 240 14.84 16.42 27.18
C VAL A 240 14.77 15.84 25.76
N LEU A 241 14.33 14.59 25.65
CA LEU A 241 13.99 13.93 24.38
C LEU A 241 12.75 14.53 23.69
N PHE A 242 12.03 15.45 24.34
CA PHE A 242 10.83 16.09 23.80
C PHE A 242 10.86 17.63 23.91
N ASP A 243 11.99 18.20 24.35
CA ASP A 243 12.13 19.64 24.57
C ASP A 243 12.00 20.34 23.22
N PRO A 244 11.12 21.33 23.03
CA PRO A 244 11.01 22.03 21.76
C PRO A 244 12.33 22.59 21.21
N ALA A 245 13.29 22.91 22.09
CA ALA A 245 14.63 23.39 21.73
C ALA A 245 15.58 22.27 21.23
N VAL A 246 15.36 21.02 21.63
CA VAL A 246 16.15 19.84 21.22
C VAL A 246 15.38 19.00 20.18
N VAL A 247 14.07 18.85 20.37
CA VAL A 247 13.13 17.93 19.71
C VAL A 247 11.80 18.62 19.30
N GLY A 248 11.68 19.95 19.22
CA GLY A 248 10.42 20.61 18.78
C GLY A 248 9.98 20.28 17.35
N ALA A 249 10.40 21.09 16.37
CA ALA A 249 10.41 20.61 14.99
C ALA A 249 11.21 19.29 14.84
N GLY A 250 12.05 18.94 15.82
CA GLY A 250 12.92 17.76 15.88
C GLY A 250 12.19 16.41 16.02
N GLY A 251 11.13 16.28 16.81
CA GLY A 251 10.42 15.01 17.00
C GLY A 251 9.68 14.60 15.73
N ARG A 252 9.09 15.61 15.06
CA ARG A 252 8.59 15.48 13.70
C ARG A 252 9.71 15.12 12.72
N ARG A 253 10.88 15.77 12.78
CA ARG A 253 12.03 15.42 11.92
C ARG A 253 12.50 13.98 12.15
N ILE A 254 12.54 13.49 13.39
CA ILE A 254 12.90 12.10 13.71
C ILE A 254 11.90 11.16 13.06
N LEU A 255 10.59 11.41 13.21
CA LEU A 255 9.56 10.60 12.55
C LEU A 255 9.63 10.68 11.02
N VAL A 256 9.94 11.85 10.46
CA VAL A 256 10.13 12.01 9.01
C VAL A 256 11.36 11.25 8.51
N VAL A 257 12.49 11.35 9.20
CA VAL A 257 13.74 10.65 8.83
C VAL A 257 13.59 9.15 9.03
N ALA A 258 13.02 8.71 10.15
CA ALA A 258 12.76 7.30 10.42
C ALA A 258 11.76 6.71 9.42
N GLY A 259 10.71 7.45 9.07
CA GLY A 259 9.77 7.04 8.03
C GLY A 259 10.42 6.99 6.65
N ALA A 260 11.26 7.95 6.29
CA ALA A 260 12.00 7.94 5.03
C ALA A 260 12.97 6.74 4.96
N ALA A 261 13.69 6.45 6.04
CA ALA A 261 14.57 5.28 6.14
C ALA A 261 13.76 3.97 6.04
N THR A 262 12.60 3.91 6.68
CA THR A 262 11.67 2.77 6.58
C THR A 262 11.24 2.58 5.13
N LEU A 263 10.74 3.62 4.47
CA LEU A 263 10.33 3.56 3.07
C LEU A 263 11.48 3.18 2.14
N ALA A 264 12.69 3.69 2.40
CA ALA A 264 13.88 3.31 1.65
C ALA A 264 14.23 1.81 1.85
N LEU A 265 14.09 1.29 3.06
CA LEU A 265 14.26 -0.15 3.33
C LEU A 265 13.22 -0.98 2.59
N VAL A 266 11.95 -0.57 2.62
CA VAL A 266 10.88 -1.22 1.85
C VAL A 266 11.21 -1.20 0.35
N ALA A 267 11.58 -0.03 -0.20
CA ALA A 267 11.99 0.11 -1.59
C ALA A 267 13.19 -0.77 -1.95
N ALA A 268 14.20 -0.84 -1.07
CA ALA A 268 15.37 -1.69 -1.26
C ALA A 268 15.02 -3.19 -1.28
N THR A 269 13.96 -3.61 -0.59
CA THR A 269 13.49 -5.00 -0.68
C THR A 269 12.82 -5.35 -2.01
N TYR A 270 12.44 -4.35 -2.80
CA TYR A 270 11.89 -4.51 -4.15
C TYR A 270 12.93 -4.41 -5.25
N ALA A 271 14.13 -3.89 -4.95
CA ALA A 271 15.21 -3.87 -5.93
C ALA A 271 15.54 -5.32 -6.31
N PRO A 272 15.50 -5.70 -7.60
CA PRO A 272 15.92 -7.02 -8.02
C PRO A 272 17.34 -7.22 -7.52
N THR A 273 17.52 -8.20 -6.63
CA THR A 273 18.87 -8.68 -6.35
C THR A 273 19.29 -9.41 -7.61
N ASP A 274 20.02 -8.71 -8.49
CA ASP A 274 20.74 -9.27 -9.63
C ASP A 274 21.85 -10.22 -9.14
N ARG A 275 21.49 -11.20 -8.30
CA ARG A 275 22.26 -12.41 -8.19
C ARG A 275 21.91 -13.19 -9.43
N GLU A 276 22.67 -12.93 -10.48
CA GLU A 276 22.86 -13.91 -11.54
C GLU A 276 22.98 -15.27 -10.87
N PRO A 277 22.14 -16.26 -11.24
CA PRO A 277 22.37 -17.62 -10.79
C PRO A 277 23.81 -17.90 -11.17
N SER A 278 24.65 -18.10 -10.16
CA SER A 278 26.04 -18.45 -10.36
C SER A 278 25.95 -19.64 -11.28
N THR A 279 26.44 -19.49 -12.51
CA THR A 279 26.58 -20.56 -13.47
C THR A 279 27.53 -21.51 -12.78
N GLU A 280 26.99 -22.42 -11.97
CA GLU A 280 27.72 -23.53 -11.38
C GLU A 280 28.35 -24.21 -12.58
N GLN A 281 29.66 -24.00 -12.67
CA GLN A 281 30.54 -24.61 -13.63
C GLN A 281 30.19 -26.09 -13.66
N SER A 282 29.49 -26.49 -14.72
CA SER A 282 29.41 -27.86 -15.18
C SER A 282 30.85 -28.32 -15.39
N THR A 283 31.42 -28.93 -14.36
CA THR A 283 32.73 -29.53 -14.42
C THR A 283 32.59 -30.68 -15.42
N PRO A 284 33.31 -30.67 -16.56
CA PRO A 284 33.19 -31.76 -17.52
C PRO A 284 33.72 -33.04 -16.85
N THR A 285 32.85 -34.03 -16.71
CA THR A 285 33.22 -35.38 -16.30
C THR A 285 34.26 -35.90 -17.31
N PRO A 286 35.47 -36.31 -16.88
CA PRO A 286 36.41 -36.98 -17.78
C PRO A 286 35.75 -38.28 -18.23
N ARG A 287 35.58 -38.46 -19.54
CA ARG A 287 35.32 -39.78 -20.11
C ARG A 287 36.64 -40.53 -20.08
N ASP A 288 36.77 -41.46 -19.15
CA ASP A 288 37.82 -42.47 -19.21
C ASP A 288 37.60 -43.40 -20.41
N ALA A 289 38.73 -43.76 -21.01
CA ALA A 289 38.92 -44.44 -22.29
C ALA A 289 38.60 -45.95 -22.27
#